data_AF-A0A0F8XHK3-F1
#
_entry.id   AF-A0A0F8XHK3-F1
#
_cell.length_a   1.000
_cell.length_b   1.000
_cell.length_c   1.000
_cell.angle_alpha   90.00
_cell.angle_beta   90.00
_cell.angle_gamma   90.00
#
_symmetry.space_group_name_H-M   'P 1'
#
loop_
_entity.id
_entity.type
_entity.pdbx_description
1 polymer ?
#
loop_
_entity_poly.entity_id
_entity_poly.type
_entity_poly.pdbx_seq_one_letter_code
_entity_poly.pdbx_strand_id
1 'polypeptide(L)'
;TNLKTKLFCSCSNDYRGSEPNTHVCPICLGMPGTLPVVNKKVIDYATRLALALNCKINNQFWYFRKNYHYPDLHYQTLLTSLFP
;
A
#
# COMPACT_ATOMS: atom_id res chain seq x y z
N THR A 1 -4.26 -2.33 -13.28
CA THR A 1 -3.96 -3.06 -12.03
C THR A 1 -5.24 -3.69 -11.53
N ASN A 2 -5.26 -4.95 -11.12
CA ASN A 2 -6.52 -5.69 -10.83
C ASN A 2 -7.18 -5.24 -9.49
N LEU A 3 -6.41 -4.68 -8.56
CA LEU A 3 -6.96 -4.15 -7.30
C LEU A 3 -7.86 -2.94 -7.57
N LYS A 4 -9.07 -2.94 -6.98
CA LYS A 4 -10.03 -1.83 -7.09
C LYS A 4 -9.60 -0.59 -6.30
N THR A 5 -8.97 -0.78 -5.15
CA THR A 5 -8.53 0.30 -4.24
C THR A 5 -7.02 0.27 -4.02
N LYS A 6 -6.46 1.39 -3.56
CA LYS A 6 -5.04 1.52 -3.19
C LYS A 6 -4.67 0.61 -2.00
N LEU A 7 -3.37 0.59 -1.66
CA LEU A 7 -2.79 -0.32 -0.66
C LEU A 7 -3.26 -0.04 0.78
N PHE A 8 -3.31 1.25 1.16
CA PHE A 8 -3.57 1.68 2.54
C PHE A 8 -4.81 2.60 2.69
N CYS A 9 -5.57 2.80 1.61
CA CYS A 9 -6.77 3.64 1.62
C CYS A 9 -7.81 3.13 0.61
N SER A 10 -9.01 3.71 0.66
CA SER A 10 -10.15 3.34 -0.19
C SER A 10 -10.19 4.03 -1.55
N CYS A 11 -9.22 4.89 -1.89
CA CYS A 11 -9.15 5.53 -3.21
C CYS A 11 -9.08 4.48 -4.33
N SER A 12 -9.69 4.80 -5.46
CA SER A 12 -9.57 3.98 -6.68
C SER A 12 -8.10 3.84 -7.09
N ASN A 13 -7.77 2.64 -7.56
CA ASN A 13 -6.48 2.36 -8.20
C ASN A 13 -6.56 2.44 -9.73
N ASP A 14 -7.71 2.84 -10.28
CA ASP A 14 -7.92 3.03 -11.71
C ASP A 14 -7.60 4.48 -12.11
N TYR A 15 -6.31 4.79 -12.19
CA TYR A 15 -5.81 6.14 -12.47
C TYR A 15 -5.46 6.36 -13.95
N ARG A 16 -5.51 5.32 -14.78
CA ARG A 16 -5.09 5.41 -16.19
C ARG A 16 -6.09 6.29 -16.95
N GLY A 17 -5.59 7.38 -17.55
CA GLY A 17 -6.44 8.35 -18.26
C GLY A 17 -7.24 9.28 -17.35
N SER A 18 -6.98 9.28 -16.04
CA SER A 18 -7.54 10.27 -15.11
C SER A 18 -6.64 11.49 -15.01
N GLU A 19 -7.24 12.65 -14.73
CA GLU A 19 -6.48 13.89 -14.47
C GLU A 19 -5.58 13.75 -13.22
N PRO A 20 -4.46 14.49 -13.17
CA PRO A 20 -3.57 14.51 -12.01
C PRO A 20 -4.31 14.80 -10.71
N ASN A 21 -3.92 14.12 -9.62
CA ASN A 21 -4.49 14.30 -8.28
C ASN A 21 -6.01 14.09 -8.15
N THR A 22 -6.67 13.40 -9.10
CA THR A 22 -8.12 13.10 -9.00
C THR A 22 -8.43 11.98 -8.00
N HIS A 23 -7.58 10.95 -7.95
CA HIS A 23 -7.78 9.79 -7.08
C HIS A 23 -7.01 9.93 -5.77
N VAL A 24 -7.28 10.98 -5.00
CA VAL A 24 -6.57 11.27 -3.74
C VAL A 24 -7.52 11.37 -2.55
N CYS A 25 -6.97 11.17 -1.35
CA CYS A 25 -7.65 11.32 -0.07
C CYS A 25 -6.65 11.79 0.99
N PRO A 26 -7.11 12.21 2.17
CA PRO A 26 -6.23 12.66 3.26
C PRO A 26 -5.15 11.63 3.63
N ILE A 27 -5.47 10.33 3.53
CA ILE A 27 -4.50 9.26 3.81
C ILE A 27 -3.41 9.24 2.74
N CYS A 28 -3.72 9.13 1.44
CA CYS A 28 -2.64 9.06 0.46
C CYS A 28 -1.86 10.37 0.30
N LEU A 29 -2.45 11.50 0.70
CA LEU A 29 -1.78 12.81 0.71
C LEU A 29 -0.91 13.08 1.95
N GLY A 30 -0.89 12.19 2.94
CA GLY A 30 -0.04 12.43 4.10
C GLY A 30 -0.61 13.38 5.14
N MET A 31 -1.92 13.67 5.12
CA MET A 31 -2.49 14.73 5.97
C MET A 31 -2.40 14.36 7.47
N PRO A 32 -2.15 15.36 8.35
CA PRO A 32 -2.03 15.12 9.78
C PRO A 32 -3.31 14.51 10.36
N GLY A 33 -3.17 13.54 11.26
CA GLY A 33 -4.29 12.86 11.92
C GLY A 33 -4.88 11.68 11.15
N THR A 34 -4.32 11.31 9.99
CA THR A 34 -4.79 10.16 9.19
C THR A 34 -4.07 8.87 9.56
N LEU A 35 -4.78 7.74 9.47
CA LEU A 35 -4.24 6.41 9.74
C LEU A 35 -4.41 5.49 8.52
N PRO A 36 -3.35 4.75 8.12
CA PRO A 36 -3.42 3.81 7.00
C PRO A 36 -4.16 2.53 7.37
N VAL A 37 -4.97 2.00 6.44
CA VAL A 37 -5.71 0.75 6.60
C VAL A 37 -5.40 -0.18 5.43
N VAL A 38 -4.84 -1.36 5.73
CA VAL A 38 -4.41 -2.32 4.70
C VAL A 38 -5.58 -2.89 3.88
N ASN A 39 -5.38 -2.97 2.57
CA ASN A 39 -6.31 -3.62 1.66
C ASN A 39 -6.18 -5.15 1.72
N LYS A 40 -7.24 -5.83 2.19
CA LYS A 40 -7.29 -7.29 2.32
C LYS A 40 -7.00 -8.04 1.01
N LYS A 41 -7.37 -7.49 -0.15
CA LYS A 41 -7.11 -8.13 -1.45
C LYS A 41 -5.63 -8.16 -1.82
N VAL A 42 -4.84 -7.21 -1.34
CA VAL A 42 -3.39 -7.23 -1.54
C VAL A 42 -2.77 -8.44 -0.86
N ILE A 43 -3.24 -8.75 0.35
CA ILE A 43 -2.78 -9.90 1.12
C ILE A 43 -3.13 -11.21 0.38
N ASP A 44 -4.37 -11.35 -0.10
CA ASP A 44 -4.78 -12.53 -0.88
C ASP A 44 -3.91 -12.73 -2.14
N TYR A 45 -3.67 -11.67 -2.90
CA TYR A 45 -2.80 -11.75 -4.09
C TYR A 45 -1.34 -12.06 -3.73
N ALA A 46 -0.80 -11.49 -2.65
CA ALA A 46 0.54 -11.80 -2.18
C ALA A 46 0.67 -13.26 -1.72
N THR A 47 -0.34 -13.78 -0.99
CA THR A 47 -0.38 -15.18 -0.55
C THR A 47 -0.46 -16.14 -1.73
N ARG A 48 -1.31 -15.87 -2.74
CA ARG A 48 -1.39 -16.68 -3.96
C ARG A 48 -0.06 -16.71 -4.71
N LEU A 49 0.62 -15.57 -4.82
CA LEU A 49 1.94 -15.49 -5.44
C LEU A 49 2.98 -16.29 -4.64
N ALA A 50 2.97 -16.18 -3.31
CA ALA A 50 3.87 -16.95 -2.45
C ALA A 50 3.67 -18.46 -2.61
N LEU A 51 2.42 -18.94 -2.65
CA LEU A 51 2.10 -20.36 -2.90
C LEU A 51 2.57 -20.80 -4.29
N ALA A 52 2.36 -19.98 -5.32
CA ALA A 52 2.79 -20.29 -6.69
C ALA A 52 4.32 -20.38 -6.81
N LEU A 53 5.05 -19.57 -6.03
CA LEU A 53 6.51 -19.59 -5.94
C LEU A 53 7.05 -20.61 -4.91
N ASN A 54 6.19 -21.46 -4.35
CA ASN A 54 6.53 -22.46 -3.33
C ASN A 54 7.27 -21.86 -2.10
N CYS A 55 6.92 -20.62 -1.73
CA CYS A 55 7.47 -19.93 -0.57
C CYS A 55 6.77 -20.36 0.72
N LYS A 56 7.50 -20.31 1.85
CA LYS A 56 6.91 -20.48 3.18
C LYS A 56 6.19 -19.19 3.58
N ILE A 57 4.91 -19.30 3.92
CA ILE A 57 4.10 -18.16 4.39
C ILE A 57 4.26 -18.01 5.89
N ASN A 58 4.44 -16.77 6.35
CA ASN A 58 4.47 -16.44 7.77
C ASN A 58 3.06 -16.28 8.35
N ASN A 59 2.87 -16.74 9.59
CA ASN A 59 1.60 -16.60 10.30
C ASN A 59 1.40 -15.20 10.90
N GLN A 60 2.47 -14.42 11.00
CA GLN A 60 2.44 -13.06 11.50
C GLN A 60 3.08 -12.14 10.47
N PHE A 61 2.54 -10.93 10.35
CA PHE A 61 2.99 -9.95 9.39
C PHE A 61 3.01 -8.56 10.03
N TRP A 62 4.11 -7.83 9.84
CA TRP A 62 4.29 -6.48 10.34
C TRP A 62 4.67 -5.52 9.20
N TYR A 63 4.14 -4.31 9.28
CA TYR A 63 4.59 -3.18 8.46
C TYR A 63 5.57 -2.34 9.26
N PHE A 64 6.70 -2.03 8.65
CA PHE A 64 7.75 -1.18 9.17
C PHE A 64 7.79 0.14 8.41
N ARG A 65 8.24 1.20 9.08
CA ARG A 65 8.39 2.54 8.51
C ARG A 65 9.81 2.73 8.01
N LYS A 66 9.98 2.90 6.71
CA LYS A 66 11.24 3.29 6.07
C LYS A 66 11.21 4.80 5.84
N ASN A 67 11.98 5.55 6.60
CA ASN A 67 11.96 7.02 6.59
C ASN A 67 13.02 7.56 5.65
N TYR A 68 12.62 8.37 4.67
CA TYR A 68 13.53 9.12 3.79
C TYR A 68 12.79 10.30 3.16
N HIS A 69 13.51 11.38 2.92
CA HIS A 69 12.94 12.58 2.33
C HIS A 69 12.93 12.47 0.81
N TYR A 70 11.75 12.61 0.22
CA TYR A 70 11.59 12.70 -1.22
C TYR A 70 10.27 13.42 -1.56
N PRO A 71 10.22 14.28 -2.60
CA PRO A 71 9.03 15.10 -2.90
C PRO A 71 7.77 14.30 -3.28
N ASP A 72 7.92 13.08 -3.81
CA ASP A 72 6.80 12.18 -4.11
C ASP A 72 6.25 11.42 -2.90
N LEU A 73 7.00 11.39 -1.79
CA LEU A 73 6.67 10.62 -0.61
C LEU A 73 6.05 11.53 0.43
N HIS A 74 4.73 11.68 0.35
CA HIS A 74 3.99 12.66 1.17
C HIS A 74 4.20 12.50 2.69
N TYR A 75 4.27 11.26 3.20
CA TYR A 75 4.55 11.00 4.63
C TYR A 75 6.04 11.00 5.00
N GLN A 76 6.95 11.21 4.03
CA GLN A 76 8.41 11.05 4.19
C GLN A 76 8.81 9.68 4.78
N THR A 77 7.87 8.73 4.70
CA THR A 77 7.90 7.41 5.31
C THR A 77 7.14 6.45 4.42
N LEU A 78 7.78 5.35 4.04
CA LEU A 78 7.17 4.27 3.29
C LEU A 78 6.90 3.07 4.21
N LEU A 79 5.69 2.51 4.15
CA LEU A 79 5.34 1.28 4.88
C LEU A 79 5.75 0.05 4.06
N THR A 80 6.63 -0.78 4.63
CA THR A 80 7.18 -1.98 3.98
C THR A 80 7.32 -3.14 4.97
N SER A 81 7.28 -4.38 4.49
CA SER A 81 7.80 -5.53 5.26
C SER A 81 9.33 -5.49 5.21
N LEU A 82 10.01 -5.54 6.35
CA LEU A 82 11.48 -5.45 6.42
C LEU A 82 12.15 -6.67 7.06
N PHE A 83 11.39 -7.68 7.50
CA PHE A 83 11.95 -8.93 8.03
C PHE A 83 11.07 -10.13 7.64
N PRO A 84 11.68 -11.33 7.47
CA PRO A 84 10.97 -12.60 7.40
C PRO A 84 10.42 -13.03 8.76
#